data_AF-A0A290MIX6-F1
#
_entry.id   AF-A0A290MIX6-F1
#
_cell.length_a   1.000
_cell.length_b   1.000
_cell.length_c   1.000
_cell.angle_alpha   90.00
_cell.angle_beta   90.00
_cell.angle_gamma   90.00
#
_symmetry.space_group_name_H-M   'P 1'
#
loop_
_entity.id
_entity.type
_entity.pdbx_description
1 polymer ?
#
loop_
_entity_poly.entity_id
_entity_poly.type
_entity_poly.pdbx_seq_one_letter_code
_entity_poly.pdbx_strand_id
1 'polypeptide(L)'
;MTSFLRSDRSRPVAIWLFIVAAMVFSMVVVGGATRLTDSGLSITEWQPIMGALPPMSDQAWLKAFELYKQIPQFQLVNPDMTLQEFKGIFWWEWAHRFLGRIVGAAFAIPFVVFLIRRDIPRRLIWRCAAMLGLGGLQGLVGWWMVSSGLSERVSVAPERLMTHLGLALALFVLLIWTALDAWNGAPRVEERSPWRGWALAFLGAVFFQSLLGALVAGNDAGLVYNDWPLMNGRFFPSDYATAGIWSTLARSQAAVQFNHRLIAYAVVIAGIAIAVIAQRDRLLVPHGKQAALAVAVVVSLQAALGVWTLVAAVPISLGVLHQAGAAVLLAASTMFAWRVRRP
;
A
#
# COMPACT_ATOMS: atom_id res chain seq x y z
N MET A 1 -25.79 -40.48 -9.19
CA MET A 1 -25.61 -39.19 -9.90
C MET A 1 -24.51 -38.39 -9.21
N THR A 2 -23.26 -38.62 -9.60
CA THR A 2 -22.13 -37.75 -9.20
C THR A 2 -22.30 -36.43 -9.94
N SER A 3 -22.53 -35.33 -9.23
CA SER A 3 -22.58 -33.99 -9.83
C SER A 3 -21.26 -33.74 -10.59
N PHE A 4 -21.33 -33.70 -11.92
CA PHE A 4 -20.20 -33.37 -12.81
C PHE A 4 -19.85 -31.87 -12.80
N LEU A 5 -20.53 -31.07 -11.97
CA LEU A 5 -20.21 -29.67 -11.79
C LEU A 5 -19.03 -29.56 -10.82
N ARG A 6 -17.84 -29.27 -11.37
CA ARG A 6 -16.64 -28.95 -10.57
C ARG A 6 -16.99 -27.89 -9.52
N SER A 7 -16.46 -28.10 -8.32
CA SER A 7 -16.65 -27.19 -7.18
C SER A 7 -16.31 -25.76 -7.57
N ASP A 8 -17.20 -24.83 -7.21
CA ASP A 8 -16.99 -23.39 -7.39
C ASP A 8 -16.01 -22.81 -6.34
N ARG A 9 -15.47 -23.67 -5.47
CA ARG A 9 -14.47 -23.38 -4.42
C ARG A 9 -13.14 -24.05 -4.74
N SER A 10 -12.05 -23.38 -4.39
CA SER A 10 -10.69 -23.92 -4.48
C SER A 10 -9.83 -23.38 -3.33
N ARG A 11 -9.63 -24.22 -2.30
CA ARG A 11 -8.75 -23.89 -1.16
C ARG A 11 -7.28 -23.69 -1.58
N PRO A 12 -6.70 -24.51 -2.46
CA PRO A 12 -5.32 -24.28 -2.92
C PRO A 12 -5.14 -22.90 -3.57
N VAL A 13 -6.08 -22.49 -4.42
CA VAL A 13 -6.07 -21.17 -5.05
C VAL A 13 -6.21 -20.06 -4.02
N ALA A 14 -7.10 -20.23 -3.03
CA ALA A 14 -7.27 -19.26 -1.97
C ALA A 14 -6.00 -19.09 -1.10
N ILE A 15 -5.36 -20.19 -0.69
CA ILE A 15 -4.11 -20.17 0.07
C ILE A 15 -3.01 -19.46 -0.72
N TRP A 16 -2.86 -19.80 -2.00
CA TRP A 16 -1.90 -19.13 -2.88
C TRP A 16 -2.13 -17.61 -2.95
N LEU A 17 -3.37 -17.17 -3.18
CA LEU A 17 -3.70 -15.75 -3.23
C LEU A 17 -3.46 -15.04 -1.89
N PHE A 18 -3.72 -15.69 -0.75
CA PHE A 18 -3.38 -15.15 0.57
C PHE A 18 -1.88 -15.06 0.81
N ILE A 19 -1.10 -16.05 0.36
CA ILE A 19 0.37 -16.00 0.41
C ILE A 19 0.86 -14.79 -0.39
N VAL A 20 0.38 -14.61 -1.62
CA VAL A 20 0.76 -13.45 -2.43
C VAL A 20 0.31 -12.14 -1.77
N ALA A 21 -0.89 -12.08 -1.18
CA ALA A 21 -1.33 -10.90 -0.43
C ALA A 21 -0.38 -10.57 0.73
N ALA A 22 0.06 -11.58 1.50
CA ALA A 22 1.04 -11.38 2.57
C ALA A 22 2.38 -10.88 2.03
N MET A 23 2.83 -11.37 0.87
CA MET A 23 4.05 -10.87 0.23
C MET A 23 3.88 -9.42 -0.28
N VAL A 24 2.72 -9.05 -0.82
CA VAL A 24 2.40 -7.66 -1.20
C VAL A 24 2.37 -6.75 0.04
N PHE A 25 1.84 -7.23 1.16
CA PHE A 25 1.94 -6.53 2.44
C PHE A 25 3.40 -6.30 2.84
N SER A 26 4.26 -7.34 2.79
CA SER A 26 5.69 -7.19 3.04
C SER A 26 6.35 -6.21 2.05
N MET A 27 5.94 -6.21 0.79
CA MET A 27 6.41 -5.28 -0.23
C MET A 27 6.06 -3.82 0.11
N VAL A 28 4.85 -3.58 0.62
CA VAL A 28 4.45 -2.25 1.13
C VAL A 28 5.32 -1.84 2.32
N VAL A 29 5.60 -2.74 3.27
CA VAL A 29 6.46 -2.42 4.44
C VAL A 29 7.90 -2.09 4.01
N VAL A 30 8.52 -2.94 3.19
CA VAL A 30 9.90 -2.74 2.69
C VAL A 30 9.99 -1.51 1.79
N GLY A 31 8.97 -1.25 0.97
CA GLY A 31 8.89 -0.05 0.14
C GLY A 31 8.77 1.23 0.96
N GLY A 32 7.99 1.19 2.04
CA GLY A 32 7.91 2.29 3.01
C GLY A 32 9.27 2.58 3.66
N ALA A 33 9.98 1.53 4.09
CA ALA A 33 11.33 1.67 4.62
C ALA A 33 12.28 2.29 3.58
N THR A 34 12.28 1.76 2.35
CA THR A 34 13.11 2.26 1.23
C THR A 34 12.88 3.75 0.94
N ARG A 35 11.63 4.23 1.07
CA ARG A 35 11.33 5.66 0.91
C ARG A 35 11.81 6.48 2.10
N LEU A 36 11.55 6.02 3.32
CA LEU A 36 11.89 6.73 4.56
C LEU A 36 13.41 6.75 4.85
N THR A 37 14.18 5.86 4.22
CA THR A 37 15.65 5.87 4.21
C THR A 37 16.23 6.58 2.97
N ASP A 38 15.40 7.31 2.21
CA ASP A 38 15.76 8.01 0.97
C ASP A 38 16.49 7.14 -0.07
N SER A 39 16.24 5.83 -0.03
CA SER A 39 17.01 4.84 -0.77
C SER A 39 16.49 4.60 -2.18
N GLY A 40 15.30 5.09 -2.52
CA GLY A 40 14.61 4.78 -3.78
C GLY A 40 15.23 5.31 -5.07
N LEU A 41 16.43 5.90 -5.03
CA LEU A 41 17.18 6.43 -6.18
C LEU A 41 18.62 5.88 -6.28
N SER A 42 18.99 4.94 -5.41
CA SER A 42 20.32 4.32 -5.36
C SER A 42 20.63 3.41 -6.57
N ILE A 43 19.60 2.86 -7.23
CA ILE A 43 19.70 2.02 -8.43
C ILE A 43 19.17 2.80 -9.64
N THR A 44 20.08 3.46 -10.34
CA THR A 44 19.76 4.37 -11.46
C THR A 44 19.45 3.63 -12.76
N GLU A 45 19.98 2.42 -12.95
CA GLU A 45 19.73 1.62 -14.14
C GLU A 45 18.47 0.75 -14.01
N TRP A 46 17.71 0.64 -15.10
CA TRP A 46 16.58 -0.28 -15.20
C TRP A 46 17.01 -1.60 -15.82
N GLN A 47 17.37 -2.56 -14.96
CA GLN A 47 17.70 -3.93 -15.37
C GLN A 47 16.70 -4.95 -14.78
N PRO A 48 15.58 -5.25 -15.47
CA PRO A 48 14.53 -6.13 -14.95
C PRO A 48 15.00 -7.53 -14.60
N ILE A 49 15.85 -8.12 -15.45
CA ILE A 49 16.34 -9.49 -15.32
C ILE A 49 17.70 -9.52 -14.61
N MET A 50 18.72 -8.87 -15.19
CA MET A 50 20.09 -8.91 -14.66
C MET A 50 20.26 -8.22 -13.30
N GLY A 51 19.42 -7.24 -12.99
CA GLY A 51 19.41 -6.57 -11.67
C GLY A 51 18.81 -7.40 -10.54
N ALA A 52 18.55 -8.70 -10.75
CA ALA A 52 18.21 -9.63 -9.67
C ALA A 52 19.43 -9.95 -8.79
N LEU A 53 20.64 -9.95 -9.36
CA LEU A 53 21.87 -10.10 -8.62
C LEU A 53 22.37 -8.70 -8.18
N PRO A 54 22.75 -8.51 -6.91
CA PRO A 54 23.41 -7.28 -6.48
C PRO A 54 24.83 -7.22 -7.07
N PRO A 55 25.55 -6.09 -6.95
CA PRO A 55 26.95 -6.02 -7.36
C PRO A 55 27.78 -7.07 -6.59
N MET A 56 28.44 -7.96 -7.33
CA MET A 56 29.17 -9.12 -6.77
C MET A 56 30.69 -8.90 -6.65
N SER A 57 31.20 -7.75 -7.08
CA SER A 57 32.62 -7.38 -7.02
C SER A 57 32.80 -5.92 -6.64
N ASP A 58 33.98 -5.57 -6.13
CA ASP A 58 34.31 -4.19 -5.76
C ASP A 58 34.23 -3.25 -6.96
N GLN A 59 34.66 -3.71 -8.14
CA GLN A 59 34.54 -2.94 -9.38
C GLN A 59 33.08 -2.67 -9.75
N ALA A 60 32.18 -3.65 -9.57
CA ALA A 60 30.75 -3.47 -9.84
C ALA A 60 30.11 -2.48 -8.84
N TRP A 61 30.51 -2.54 -7.57
CA TRP A 61 30.09 -1.58 -6.55
C TRP A 61 30.54 -0.16 -6.86
N LEU A 62 31.81 0.03 -7.25
CA LEU A 62 32.34 1.33 -7.64
C LEU A 62 31.59 1.88 -8.86
N LYS A 63 31.33 1.04 -9.87
CA LYS A 63 30.55 1.46 -11.05
C LYS A 63 29.14 1.95 -10.68
N ALA A 64 28.42 1.20 -9.84
CA ALA A 64 27.09 1.60 -9.38
C ALA A 64 27.13 2.92 -8.60
N PHE A 65 28.15 3.09 -7.76
CA PHE A 65 28.32 4.32 -7.00
C PHE A 65 28.68 5.53 -7.89
N GLU A 66 29.52 5.35 -8.91
CA GLU A 66 29.83 6.41 -9.89
C GLU A 66 28.59 6.85 -10.69
N LEU A 67 27.65 5.94 -10.96
CA LEU A 67 26.36 6.31 -11.56
C LEU A 67 25.49 7.10 -10.58
N TYR A 68 25.50 6.75 -9.29
CA TYR A 68 24.77 7.49 -8.26
C TYR A 68 25.32 8.92 -8.07
N LYS A 69 26.65 9.12 -8.17
CA LYS A 69 27.26 10.46 -8.09
C LYS A 69 26.78 11.44 -9.17
N GLN A 70 26.24 10.92 -10.27
CA GLN A 70 25.75 11.73 -11.39
C GLN A 70 24.36 12.32 -11.16
N ILE A 71 23.59 11.80 -10.19
CA ILE A 71 22.21 12.24 -9.95
C ILE A 71 22.14 13.40 -8.94
N PRO A 72 21.07 14.24 -8.99
CA PRO A 72 20.92 15.38 -8.10
C PRO A 72 20.95 15.03 -6.61
N GLN A 73 20.45 13.85 -6.22
CA GLN A 73 20.44 13.44 -4.81
C GLN A 73 21.85 13.37 -4.22
N PHE A 74 22.84 12.83 -4.93
CA PHE A 74 24.22 12.85 -4.47
C PHE A 74 24.76 14.28 -4.43
N GLN A 75 24.62 15.02 -5.53
CA GLN A 75 25.22 16.34 -5.68
C GLN A 75 24.70 17.39 -4.69
N LEU A 76 23.41 17.31 -4.32
CA LEU A 76 22.74 18.33 -3.51
C LEU A 76 22.50 17.92 -2.06
N VAL A 77 22.36 16.62 -1.78
CA VAL A 77 22.00 16.11 -0.45
C VAL A 77 23.12 15.30 0.18
N ASN A 78 23.83 14.49 -0.62
CA ASN A 78 24.81 13.51 -0.14
C ASN A 78 26.22 13.70 -0.74
N PRO A 79 26.78 14.93 -0.88
CA PRO A 79 28.00 15.16 -1.66
C PRO A 79 29.24 14.45 -1.09
N ASP A 80 29.23 14.20 0.23
CA ASP A 80 30.33 13.58 0.96
C ASP A 80 30.10 12.08 1.26
N MET A 81 29.03 11.49 0.70
CA MET A 81 28.66 10.10 0.98
C MET A 81 29.77 9.13 0.57
N THR A 82 30.09 8.20 1.46
CA THR A 82 31.07 7.13 1.23
C THR A 82 30.44 5.94 0.49
N LEU A 83 31.29 5.08 -0.09
CA LEU A 83 30.82 3.82 -0.69
C LEU A 83 30.07 2.93 0.32
N GLN A 84 30.46 2.96 1.60
CA GLN A 84 29.84 2.14 2.64
C GLN A 84 28.42 2.64 2.97
N GLU A 85 28.22 3.95 3.03
CA GLU A 85 26.89 4.54 3.21
C GLU A 85 26.00 4.31 1.98
N PHE A 86 26.57 4.43 0.78
CA PHE A 86 25.88 4.09 -0.48
C PHE A 86 25.38 2.63 -0.48
N LYS A 87 26.21 1.67 -0.03
CA LYS A 87 25.79 0.27 0.11
C LYS A 87 24.57 0.14 1.02
N GLY A 88 24.47 0.94 2.09
CA GLY A 88 23.33 0.96 2.99
C GLY A 88 22.01 1.28 2.27
N ILE A 89 21.97 2.39 1.52
CA ILE A 89 20.78 2.76 0.75
C ILE A 89 20.51 1.78 -0.41
N PHE A 90 21.57 1.28 -1.06
CA PHE A 90 21.45 0.31 -2.14
C PHE A 90 20.74 -0.96 -1.71
N TRP A 91 21.05 -1.49 -0.52
CA TRP A 91 20.45 -2.73 -0.02
C TRP A 91 18.94 -2.62 0.18
N TRP A 92 18.45 -1.48 0.66
CA TRP A 92 17.01 -1.25 0.82
C TRP A 92 16.29 -1.30 -0.53
N GLU A 93 16.81 -0.55 -1.50
CA GLU A 93 16.20 -0.50 -2.83
C GLU A 93 16.31 -1.85 -3.55
N TRP A 94 17.47 -2.51 -3.49
CA TRP A 94 17.65 -3.84 -4.06
C TRP A 94 16.68 -4.85 -3.42
N ALA A 95 16.56 -4.88 -2.09
CA ALA A 95 15.68 -5.80 -1.38
C ALA A 95 14.22 -5.58 -1.79
N HIS A 96 13.78 -4.33 -1.90
CA HIS A 96 12.45 -3.99 -2.40
C HIS A 96 12.24 -4.50 -3.83
N ARG A 97 13.12 -4.15 -4.78
CA ARG A 97 13.01 -4.58 -6.18
C ARG A 97 13.08 -6.10 -6.32
N PHE A 98 13.92 -6.77 -5.54
CA PHE A 98 14.06 -8.22 -5.53
C PHE A 98 12.79 -8.89 -4.99
N LEU A 99 12.24 -8.41 -3.88
CA LEU A 99 10.96 -8.88 -3.36
C LEU A 99 9.83 -8.73 -4.38
N GLY A 100 9.78 -7.61 -5.11
CA GLY A 100 8.84 -7.40 -6.21
C GLY A 100 8.92 -8.48 -7.31
N ARG A 101 10.13 -8.91 -7.67
CA ARG A 101 10.34 -10.01 -8.62
C ARG A 101 9.85 -11.35 -8.06
N ILE A 102 10.13 -11.63 -6.78
CA ILE A 102 9.64 -12.84 -6.12
C ILE A 102 8.11 -12.85 -6.07
N VAL A 103 7.47 -11.72 -5.75
CA VAL A 103 5.99 -11.57 -5.80
C VAL A 103 5.46 -11.87 -7.20
N GLY A 104 6.09 -11.31 -8.24
CA GLY A 104 5.73 -11.57 -9.63
C GLY A 104 5.80 -13.06 -9.98
N ALA A 105 6.89 -13.74 -9.63
CA ALA A 105 7.06 -15.18 -9.86
C ALA A 105 6.08 -16.03 -9.04
N ALA A 106 5.90 -15.70 -7.75
CA ALA A 106 4.99 -16.37 -6.83
C ALA A 106 3.52 -16.21 -7.24
N PHE A 107 3.17 -15.20 -8.03
CA PHE A 107 1.86 -15.10 -8.66
C PHE A 107 1.83 -15.82 -10.02
N ALA A 108 2.74 -15.49 -10.94
CA ALA A 108 2.67 -15.96 -12.33
C ALA A 108 2.81 -17.48 -12.46
N ILE A 109 3.74 -18.10 -11.72
CA ILE A 109 3.99 -19.55 -11.82
C ILE A 109 2.78 -20.36 -11.33
N PRO A 110 2.27 -20.17 -10.09
CA PRO A 110 1.08 -20.90 -9.66
C PRO A 110 -0.16 -20.57 -10.48
N PHE A 111 -0.30 -19.33 -10.98
CA PHE A 111 -1.41 -18.97 -11.87
C PHE A 111 -1.45 -19.88 -13.12
N VAL A 112 -0.32 -20.03 -13.82
CA VAL A 112 -0.21 -20.90 -15.00
C VAL A 112 -0.47 -22.36 -14.62
N VAL A 113 0.12 -22.84 -13.52
CA VAL A 113 -0.07 -24.22 -13.04
C VAL A 113 -1.55 -24.51 -12.72
N PHE A 114 -2.21 -23.63 -11.96
CA PHE A 114 -3.62 -23.80 -11.63
C PHE A 114 -4.54 -23.62 -12.85
N LEU A 115 -4.14 -22.84 -13.85
CA LEU A 115 -4.86 -22.69 -15.10
C LEU A 115 -4.82 -23.99 -15.92
N ILE A 116 -3.65 -24.60 -16.06
CA ILE A 116 -3.46 -25.89 -16.76
C ILE A 116 -4.21 -27.01 -16.04
N ARG A 117 -4.10 -27.09 -14.71
CA ARG A 117 -4.83 -28.06 -13.88
C ARG A 117 -6.34 -27.78 -13.83
N ARG A 118 -6.75 -26.59 -14.26
CA ARG A 118 -8.13 -26.08 -14.18
C ARG A 118 -8.66 -26.07 -12.74
N ASP A 119 -7.78 -25.76 -11.79
CA ASP A 119 -8.06 -25.67 -10.35
C ASP A 119 -8.63 -24.29 -9.97
N ILE A 120 -8.51 -23.30 -10.87
CA ILE A 120 -9.11 -21.98 -10.72
C ILE A 120 -10.59 -22.05 -11.12
N PRO A 121 -11.53 -21.65 -10.23
CA PRO A 121 -12.93 -21.51 -10.63
C PRO A 121 -13.06 -20.53 -11.80
N ARG A 122 -13.83 -20.89 -12.84
CA ARG A 122 -13.88 -20.14 -14.12
C ARG A 122 -14.15 -18.64 -13.95
N ARG A 123 -15.04 -18.27 -13.02
CA ARG A 123 -15.39 -16.87 -12.71
C ARG A 123 -14.20 -16.03 -12.20
N LEU A 124 -13.17 -16.68 -11.63
CA LEU A 124 -12.02 -16.02 -11.04
C LEU A 124 -10.84 -15.91 -12.01
N ILE A 125 -10.84 -16.63 -13.14
CA ILE A 125 -9.73 -16.63 -14.10
C ILE A 125 -9.44 -15.21 -14.61
N TRP A 126 -10.47 -14.47 -15.02
CA TRP A 126 -10.30 -13.08 -15.47
C TRP A 126 -9.76 -12.18 -14.36
N ARG A 127 -10.20 -12.36 -13.10
CA ARG A 127 -9.67 -11.59 -11.96
C ARG A 127 -8.19 -11.90 -11.73
N CYS A 128 -7.79 -13.17 -11.80
CA CYS A 128 -6.38 -13.56 -11.70
C CYS A 128 -5.55 -13.01 -12.86
N ALA A 129 -6.06 -13.02 -14.10
CA ALA A 129 -5.40 -12.43 -15.25
C ALA A 129 -5.26 -10.90 -15.11
N ALA A 130 -6.30 -10.21 -14.63
CA ALA A 130 -6.24 -8.79 -14.33
C ALA A 130 -5.22 -8.47 -13.22
N MET A 131 -5.14 -9.29 -12.16
CA MET A 131 -4.12 -9.16 -11.12
C MET A 131 -2.70 -9.40 -11.64
N LEU A 132 -2.49 -10.34 -12.58
CA LEU A 132 -1.22 -10.50 -13.27
C LEU A 132 -0.85 -9.24 -14.07
N GLY A 133 -1.81 -8.68 -14.82
CA GLY A 133 -1.64 -7.43 -15.55
C GLY A 133 -1.31 -6.25 -14.64
N LEU A 134 -2.00 -6.12 -13.51
CA LEU A 134 -1.71 -5.11 -12.48
C LEU A 134 -0.32 -5.30 -11.86
N GLY A 135 0.12 -6.55 -11.63
CA GLY A 135 1.47 -6.86 -11.18
C GLY A 135 2.55 -6.47 -12.20
N GLY A 136 2.29 -6.66 -13.50
CA GLY A 136 3.17 -6.15 -14.56
C GLY A 136 3.20 -4.63 -14.61
N LEU A 137 2.03 -3.99 -14.50
CA LEU A 137 1.89 -2.53 -14.44
C LEU A 137 2.63 -1.93 -13.23
N GLN A 138 2.65 -2.63 -12.09
CA GLN A 138 3.42 -2.22 -10.91
C GLN A 138 4.90 -2.00 -11.23
N GLY A 139 5.53 -2.91 -12.00
CA GLY A 139 6.91 -2.73 -12.44
C GLY A 139 7.10 -1.47 -13.30
N LEU A 140 6.20 -1.25 -14.25
CA LEU A 140 6.24 -0.07 -15.13
C LEU A 140 6.06 1.25 -14.36
N VAL A 141 5.09 1.29 -13.44
CA VAL A 141 4.82 2.47 -12.61
C VAL A 141 5.95 2.69 -11.60
N GLY A 142 6.55 1.62 -11.07
CA GLY A 142 7.73 1.70 -10.21
C GLY A 142 8.93 2.33 -10.92
N TRP A 143 9.21 1.91 -12.16
CA TRP A 143 10.21 2.57 -13.01
C TRP A 143 9.90 4.05 -13.24
N TRP A 144 8.65 4.36 -13.63
CA TRP A 144 8.21 5.74 -13.86
C TRP A 144 8.32 6.60 -12.59
N MET A 145 8.07 6.04 -11.41
CA MET A 145 8.28 6.71 -10.14
C MET A 145 9.75 7.05 -9.93
N VAL A 146 10.65 6.07 -10.02
CA VAL A 146 12.10 6.26 -9.82
C VAL A 146 12.68 7.26 -10.82
N SER A 147 12.28 7.16 -12.09
CA SER A 147 12.81 8.04 -13.14
C SER A 147 12.56 9.53 -12.91
N SER A 148 11.56 9.90 -12.10
CA SER A 148 11.32 11.30 -11.74
C SER A 148 12.42 11.94 -10.87
N GLY A 149 13.17 11.13 -10.12
CA GLY A 149 14.22 11.59 -9.22
C GLY A 149 15.64 11.49 -9.79
N LEU A 150 15.80 11.07 -11.05
CA LEU A 150 17.14 10.84 -11.62
C LEU A 150 17.74 12.09 -12.30
N SER A 151 16.94 13.08 -12.70
CA SER A 151 17.42 14.24 -13.46
C SER A 151 16.99 15.60 -12.91
N GLU A 152 15.75 15.74 -12.44
CA GLU A 152 15.17 17.06 -12.09
C GLU A 152 14.95 17.28 -10.60
N ARG A 153 15.09 16.23 -9.78
CA ARG A 153 14.69 16.22 -8.36
C ARG A 153 15.64 15.38 -7.53
N VAL A 154 15.65 15.61 -6.21
CA VAL A 154 16.43 14.84 -5.23
C VAL A 154 15.66 13.66 -4.64
N SER A 155 14.36 13.57 -4.93
CA SER A 155 13.46 12.51 -4.47
C SER A 155 12.41 12.20 -5.55
N VAL A 156 11.71 11.08 -5.41
CA VAL A 156 10.63 10.71 -6.32
C VAL A 156 9.44 11.66 -6.20
N ALA A 157 8.79 11.96 -7.32
CA ALA A 157 7.61 12.83 -7.32
C ALA A 157 6.48 12.23 -6.46
N PRO A 158 5.89 13.00 -5.51
CA PRO A 158 4.88 12.51 -4.56
C PRO A 158 3.69 11.84 -5.24
N GLU A 159 3.26 12.36 -6.39
CA GLU A 159 2.08 11.85 -7.10
C GLU A 159 2.38 10.50 -7.79
N ARG A 160 3.64 10.29 -8.21
CA ARG A 160 4.09 9.00 -8.76
C ARG A 160 4.18 7.95 -7.66
N LEU A 161 4.69 8.33 -6.47
CA LEU A 161 4.68 7.48 -5.28
C LEU A 161 3.26 7.09 -4.88
N MET A 162 2.35 8.07 -4.77
CA MET A 162 0.94 7.83 -4.48
C MET A 162 0.30 6.87 -5.49
N THR A 163 0.58 7.05 -6.79
CA THR A 163 0.06 6.18 -7.84
C THR A 163 0.59 4.75 -7.71
N HIS A 164 1.89 4.59 -7.48
CA HIS A 164 2.53 3.28 -7.30
C HIS A 164 1.94 2.53 -6.09
N LEU A 165 1.90 3.19 -4.93
CA LEU A 165 1.31 2.62 -3.71
C LEU A 165 -0.18 2.34 -3.89
N GLY A 166 -0.95 3.25 -4.49
CA GLY A 166 -2.38 3.08 -4.71
C GLY A 166 -2.71 1.85 -5.54
N LEU A 167 -1.96 1.61 -6.62
CA LEU A 167 -2.09 0.40 -7.43
C LEU A 167 -1.69 -0.87 -6.64
N ALA A 168 -0.68 -0.79 -5.77
CA ALA A 168 -0.26 -1.92 -4.93
C ALA A 168 -1.34 -2.26 -3.88
N LEU A 169 -1.93 -1.24 -3.25
CA LEU A 169 -3.04 -1.40 -2.31
C LEU A 169 -4.31 -1.92 -3.01
N ALA A 170 -4.58 -1.50 -4.25
CA ALA A 170 -5.70 -2.02 -5.03
C ALA A 170 -5.48 -3.51 -5.35
N LEU A 171 -4.26 -3.90 -5.77
CA LEU A 171 -3.89 -5.30 -5.96
C LEU A 171 -4.05 -6.11 -4.65
N PHE A 172 -3.62 -5.55 -3.52
CA PHE A 172 -3.77 -6.18 -2.20
C PHE A 172 -5.24 -6.45 -1.83
N VAL A 173 -6.12 -5.47 -2.04
CA VAL A 173 -7.58 -5.63 -1.85
C VAL A 173 -8.13 -6.71 -2.78
N LEU A 174 -7.76 -6.71 -4.05
CA LEU A 174 -8.21 -7.71 -5.04
C LEU A 174 -7.75 -9.12 -4.69
N LEU A 175 -6.52 -9.27 -4.20
CA LEU A 175 -5.96 -10.56 -3.76
C LEU A 175 -6.76 -11.10 -2.58
N ILE A 176 -6.96 -10.31 -1.52
CA ILE A 176 -7.74 -10.72 -0.34
C ILE A 176 -9.18 -11.08 -0.74
N TRP A 177 -9.83 -10.21 -1.51
CA TRP A 177 -11.21 -10.43 -1.95
C TRP A 177 -11.35 -11.71 -2.77
N THR A 178 -10.45 -11.91 -3.73
CA THR A 178 -10.47 -13.07 -4.63
C THR A 178 -10.10 -14.35 -3.88
N ALA A 179 -9.19 -14.29 -2.91
CA ALA A 179 -8.85 -15.41 -2.03
C ALA A 179 -10.07 -15.85 -1.20
N LEU A 180 -10.78 -14.89 -0.60
CA LEU A 180 -12.01 -15.16 0.14
C LEU A 180 -13.11 -15.77 -0.75
N ASP A 181 -13.28 -15.26 -1.97
CA ASP A 181 -14.21 -15.83 -2.96
C ASP A 181 -13.79 -17.24 -3.41
N ALA A 182 -12.50 -17.51 -3.61
CA ALA A 182 -11.99 -18.83 -3.95
C ALA A 182 -12.21 -19.83 -2.80
N TRP A 183 -12.03 -19.39 -1.56
CA TRP A 183 -12.24 -20.22 -0.38
C TRP A 183 -13.72 -20.59 -0.17
N ASN A 184 -14.61 -19.60 -0.33
CA ASN A 184 -16.02 -19.73 0.06
C ASN A 184 -16.98 -20.00 -1.10
N GLY A 185 -16.53 -19.85 -2.36
CA GLY A 185 -17.35 -20.06 -3.57
C GLY A 185 -18.15 -18.82 -3.91
N ALA A 186 -18.94 -18.82 -4.97
CA ALA A 186 -19.89 -17.75 -5.27
C ALA A 186 -20.92 -17.60 -4.14
N PRO A 187 -21.43 -16.38 -3.90
CA PRO A 187 -22.57 -16.22 -2.99
C PRO A 187 -23.75 -17.02 -3.56
N ARG A 188 -24.39 -17.85 -2.73
CA ARG A 188 -25.61 -18.58 -3.14
C ARG A 188 -26.82 -17.63 -3.24
N VAL A 189 -26.81 -16.58 -2.41
CA VAL A 189 -27.75 -15.45 -2.41
C VAL A 189 -26.91 -14.20 -2.14
N GLU A 190 -27.00 -13.18 -2.99
CA GLU A 190 -26.51 -11.84 -2.63
C GLU A 190 -27.63 -11.12 -1.88
N GLU A 191 -27.48 -10.94 -0.57
CA GLU A 191 -28.41 -10.10 0.17
C GLU A 191 -28.24 -8.63 -0.24
N ARG A 192 -29.37 -7.99 -0.53
CA ARG A 192 -29.44 -6.54 -0.73
C ARG A 192 -29.47 -5.85 0.64
N SER A 193 -28.34 -5.92 1.34
CA SER A 193 -28.16 -5.28 2.64
C SER A 193 -27.61 -3.86 2.47
N PRO A 194 -28.12 -2.85 3.20
CA PRO A 194 -27.53 -1.51 3.19
C PRO A 194 -26.06 -1.55 3.63
N TRP A 195 -25.68 -2.50 4.49
CA TRP A 195 -24.31 -2.71 4.95
C TRP A 195 -23.29 -2.84 3.82
N ARG A 196 -23.69 -3.35 2.64
CA ARG A 196 -22.82 -3.41 1.46
C ARG A 196 -22.32 -2.02 1.06
N GLY A 197 -23.22 -1.03 1.02
CA GLY A 197 -22.91 0.34 0.65
C GLY A 197 -22.00 1.00 1.68
N TRP A 198 -22.37 0.89 2.96
CA TRP A 198 -21.58 1.44 4.07
C TRP A 198 -20.17 0.84 4.13
N ALA A 199 -20.04 -0.48 4.02
CA ALA A 199 -18.74 -1.14 4.09
C ALA A 199 -17.87 -0.85 2.86
N LEU A 200 -18.45 -0.72 1.67
CA LEU A 200 -17.74 -0.29 0.47
C LEU A 200 -17.28 1.17 0.55
N ALA A 201 -18.15 2.06 1.02
CA ALA A 201 -17.82 3.47 1.22
C ALA A 201 -16.68 3.61 2.23
N PHE A 202 -16.73 2.87 3.33
CA PHE A 202 -15.66 2.86 4.32
C PHE A 202 -14.35 2.30 3.76
N LEU A 203 -14.39 1.17 3.04
CA LEU A 203 -13.21 0.64 2.35
C LEU A 203 -12.61 1.67 1.38
N GLY A 204 -13.44 2.36 0.60
CA GLY A 204 -13.03 3.45 -0.29
C GLY A 204 -12.41 4.62 0.47
N ALA A 205 -12.97 4.99 1.63
CA ALA A 205 -12.44 6.06 2.47
C ALA A 205 -11.07 5.70 3.07
N VAL A 206 -10.88 4.46 3.55
CA VAL A 206 -9.58 3.97 4.03
C VAL A 206 -8.55 3.92 2.90
N PHE A 207 -8.96 3.48 1.70
CA PHE A 207 -8.10 3.50 0.52
C PHE A 207 -7.66 4.93 0.17
N PHE A 208 -8.62 5.86 0.12
CA PHE A 208 -8.34 7.28 -0.15
C PHE A 208 -7.44 7.91 0.93
N GLN A 209 -7.69 7.62 2.20
CA GLN A 209 -6.85 8.05 3.31
C GLN A 209 -5.40 7.55 3.17
N SER A 210 -5.22 6.33 2.66
CA SER A 210 -3.89 5.77 2.39
C SER A 210 -3.18 6.50 1.25
N LEU A 211 -3.92 6.97 0.23
CA LEU A 211 -3.35 7.82 -0.84
C LEU A 211 -2.91 9.18 -0.30
N LEU A 212 -3.71 9.80 0.58
CA LEU A 212 -3.30 11.04 1.25
C LEU A 212 -2.04 10.82 2.10
N GLY A 213 -1.94 9.67 2.78
CA GLY A 213 -0.73 9.28 3.51
C GLY A 213 0.50 9.15 2.61
N ALA A 214 0.32 8.62 1.39
CA ALA A 214 1.39 8.55 0.39
C ALA A 214 1.86 9.94 -0.06
N LEU A 215 0.95 10.93 -0.17
CA LEU A 215 1.31 12.32 -0.45
C LEU A 215 2.05 12.97 0.72
N VAL A 216 1.67 12.67 1.97
CA VAL A 216 2.41 13.14 3.15
C VAL A 216 3.83 12.61 3.15
N ALA A 217 4.01 11.30 2.93
CA ALA A 217 5.33 10.68 2.85
C ALA A 217 6.14 11.14 1.63
N GLY A 218 5.48 11.34 0.48
CA GLY A 218 6.14 11.79 -0.75
C GLY A 218 6.68 13.21 -0.65
N ASN A 219 5.99 14.09 0.08
CA ASN A 219 6.39 15.48 0.29
C ASN A 219 7.25 15.70 1.56
N ASP A 220 7.58 14.64 2.30
CA ASP A 220 8.21 14.72 3.62
C ASP A 220 7.44 15.62 4.62
N ALA A 221 6.13 15.75 4.40
CA ALA A 221 5.26 16.68 5.12
C ALA A 221 5.05 16.28 6.58
N GLY A 222 5.37 15.03 6.95
CA GLY A 222 5.34 14.56 8.33
C GLY A 222 6.35 15.28 9.25
N LEU A 223 7.35 15.96 8.70
CA LEU A 223 8.41 16.66 9.44
C LEU A 223 8.12 18.16 9.66
N VAL A 224 6.98 18.68 9.19
CA VAL A 224 6.71 20.13 9.17
C VAL A 224 5.99 20.60 10.42
N TYR A 225 4.83 20.00 10.72
CA TYR A 225 4.06 20.30 11.93
C TYR A 225 4.04 19.06 12.81
N ASN A 226 4.70 19.08 13.97
CA ASN A 226 4.79 17.92 14.87
C ASN A 226 4.02 18.07 16.19
N ASP A 227 3.19 19.11 16.31
CA ASP A 227 2.17 19.22 17.34
C ASP A 227 0.84 18.57 16.91
N TRP A 228 0.01 18.21 17.90
CA TRP A 228 -1.32 17.64 17.71
C TRP A 228 -2.22 18.05 18.87
N PRO A 229 -3.51 18.42 18.64
CA PRO A 229 -4.22 18.43 17.35
C PRO A 229 -3.93 19.66 16.49
N LEU A 230 -3.14 20.61 17.00
CA LEU A 230 -2.74 21.84 16.33
C LEU A 230 -1.63 21.58 15.28
N MET A 231 -1.33 22.62 14.50
CA MET A 231 -0.26 22.72 13.51
C MET A 231 0.44 24.06 13.74
N ASN A 232 1.53 24.03 14.50
CA ASN A 232 2.24 25.18 15.07
C ASN A 232 1.30 26.17 15.78
N GLY A 233 0.49 25.63 16.70
CA GLY A 233 -0.42 26.44 17.53
C GLY A 233 -1.73 26.85 16.87
N ARG A 234 -2.00 26.42 15.63
CA ARG A 234 -3.24 26.70 14.89
C ARG A 234 -3.91 25.42 14.41
N PHE A 235 -5.24 25.38 14.32
CA PHE A 235 -5.92 24.24 13.71
C PHE A 235 -5.77 24.21 12.18
N PHE A 236 -5.86 25.37 11.53
CA PHE A 236 -5.69 25.51 10.09
C PHE A 236 -4.32 26.15 9.80
N PRO A 237 -3.45 25.53 8.99
CA PRO A 237 -2.12 26.06 8.73
C PRO A 237 -2.19 27.34 7.89
N SER A 238 -1.34 28.33 8.20
CA SER A 238 -1.35 29.65 7.55
C SER A 238 -0.90 29.64 6.10
N ASP A 239 -0.12 28.64 5.73
CA ASP A 239 0.51 28.39 4.43
C ASP A 239 -0.16 27.22 3.69
N TYR A 240 -1.44 26.95 4.00
CA TYR A 240 -2.22 25.90 3.33
C TYR A 240 -2.15 26.04 1.80
N ALA A 241 -2.50 27.22 1.28
CA ALA A 241 -2.64 27.45 -0.15
C ALA A 241 -1.34 27.88 -0.82
N THR A 242 -1.09 27.33 -2.00
CA THR A 242 -0.01 27.74 -2.93
C THR A 242 -0.62 28.20 -4.26
N ALA A 243 0.23 28.66 -5.19
CA ALA A 243 -0.22 29.01 -6.54
C ALA A 243 -0.77 27.78 -7.28
N GLY A 244 -2.10 27.63 -7.29
CA GLY A 244 -2.83 26.58 -7.99
C GLY A 244 -3.37 25.47 -7.08
N ILE A 245 -4.53 24.95 -7.47
CA ILE A 245 -5.26 23.93 -6.71
C ILE A 245 -4.45 22.63 -6.61
N TRP A 246 -3.87 22.17 -7.72
CA TRP A 246 -3.08 20.94 -7.72
C TRP A 246 -1.82 21.04 -6.88
N SER A 247 -1.08 22.15 -7.02
CA SER A 247 0.10 22.43 -6.19
C SER A 247 -0.25 22.39 -4.71
N THR A 248 -1.38 23.01 -4.34
CA THR A 248 -1.89 23.00 -2.97
C THR A 248 -2.22 21.58 -2.50
N LEU A 249 -3.07 20.85 -3.22
CA LEU A 249 -3.59 19.58 -2.73
C LEU A 249 -2.60 18.41 -2.78
N ALA A 250 -1.59 18.45 -3.66
CA ALA A 250 -0.67 17.34 -3.89
C ALA A 250 0.79 17.63 -3.51
N ARG A 251 1.20 18.90 -3.39
CA ARG A 251 2.61 19.29 -3.20
C ARG A 251 2.88 20.21 -2.01
N SER A 252 1.90 20.99 -1.56
CA SER A 252 2.06 21.83 -0.35
C SER A 252 2.11 20.92 0.87
N GLN A 253 3.24 20.94 1.59
CA GLN A 253 3.45 20.12 2.79
C GLN A 253 2.37 20.40 3.85
N ALA A 254 2.05 21.68 4.09
CA ALA A 254 1.00 22.07 5.03
C ALA A 254 -0.38 21.51 4.64
N ALA A 255 -0.78 21.65 3.38
CA ALA A 255 -2.08 21.19 2.92
C ALA A 255 -2.19 19.66 2.89
N VAL A 256 -1.19 18.93 2.38
CA VAL A 256 -1.25 17.46 2.35
C VAL A 256 -1.32 16.88 3.75
N GLN A 257 -0.56 17.44 4.70
CA GLN A 257 -0.56 17.00 6.10
C GLN A 257 -1.90 17.32 6.78
N PHE A 258 -2.40 18.55 6.63
CA PHE A 258 -3.70 18.94 7.18
C PHE A 258 -4.85 18.09 6.63
N ASN A 259 -4.90 17.92 5.30
CA ASN A 259 -5.94 17.12 4.63
C ASN A 259 -5.91 15.66 5.11
N HIS A 260 -4.71 15.08 5.24
CA HIS A 260 -4.55 13.73 5.78
C HIS A 260 -5.08 13.60 7.22
N ARG A 261 -4.79 14.58 8.09
CA ARG A 261 -5.32 14.59 9.47
C ARG A 261 -6.84 14.74 9.50
N LEU A 262 -7.39 15.65 8.71
CA LEU A 262 -8.82 15.94 8.68
C LEU A 262 -9.62 14.71 8.21
N ILE A 263 -9.19 14.06 7.13
CA ILE A 263 -9.86 12.85 6.64
C ILE A 263 -9.63 11.66 7.59
N ALA A 264 -8.47 11.55 8.26
CA ALA A 264 -8.27 10.54 9.31
C ALA A 264 -9.33 10.65 10.42
N TYR A 265 -9.64 11.85 10.91
CA TYR A 265 -10.69 12.03 11.93
C TYR A 265 -12.06 11.54 11.43
N ALA A 266 -12.42 11.89 10.20
CA ALA A 266 -13.67 11.41 9.59
C ALA A 266 -13.70 9.87 9.48
N VAL A 267 -12.59 9.24 9.08
CA VAL A 267 -12.47 7.78 8.97
C VAL A 267 -12.57 7.11 10.35
N VAL A 268 -11.95 7.67 11.40
CA VAL A 268 -12.07 7.14 12.77
C VAL A 268 -13.51 7.21 13.26
N ILE A 269 -14.15 8.38 13.12
CA ILE A 269 -15.55 8.58 13.50
C ILE A 269 -16.46 7.60 12.75
N ALA A 270 -16.28 7.46 11.44
CA ALA A 270 -17.05 6.53 10.63
C ALA A 270 -16.85 5.07 11.05
N GLY A 271 -15.62 4.65 11.36
CA GLY A 271 -15.33 3.29 11.81
C GLY A 271 -15.97 2.95 13.15
N ILE A 272 -15.91 3.89 14.11
CA ILE A 272 -16.58 3.76 15.41
C ILE A 272 -18.11 3.72 15.23
N ALA A 273 -18.67 4.62 14.43
CA ALA A 273 -20.10 4.67 14.15
C ALA A 273 -20.59 3.37 13.50
N ILE A 274 -19.87 2.84 12.51
CA ILE A 274 -20.14 1.55 11.87
C ILE A 274 -20.22 0.44 12.92
N ALA A 275 -19.26 0.36 13.85
CA ALA A 275 -19.29 -0.67 14.89
C ALA A 275 -20.49 -0.51 15.82
N VAL A 276 -20.78 0.70 16.31
CA VAL A 276 -21.92 0.95 17.22
C VAL A 276 -23.25 0.59 16.55
N ILE A 277 -23.46 1.02 15.29
CA ILE A 277 -24.67 0.72 14.53
C ILE A 277 -24.76 -0.79 14.26
N ALA A 278 -23.65 -1.43 13.88
CA ALA A 278 -23.59 -2.87 13.60
C ALA A 278 -23.94 -3.72 14.82
N GLN A 279 -23.48 -3.34 16.01
CA GLN A 279 -23.82 -4.07 17.23
C GLN A 279 -25.31 -4.01 17.56
N ARG A 280 -25.95 -2.87 17.28
CA ARG A 280 -27.38 -2.63 17.55
C ARG A 280 -28.30 -3.22 16.49
N ASP A 281 -27.80 -3.46 15.28
CA ASP A 281 -28.60 -4.08 14.21
C ASP A 281 -28.86 -5.56 14.50
N ARG A 282 -30.13 -5.96 14.55
CA ARG A 282 -30.55 -7.34 14.80
C ARG A 282 -30.47 -8.23 13.56
N LEU A 283 -30.45 -7.64 12.36
CA LEU A 283 -30.41 -8.34 11.08
C LEU A 283 -28.99 -8.68 10.65
N LEU A 284 -27.98 -7.96 11.16
CA LEU A 284 -26.59 -8.24 10.84
C LEU A 284 -26.09 -9.50 11.57
N VAL A 285 -25.60 -10.47 10.81
CA VAL A 285 -25.06 -11.73 11.34
C VAL A 285 -23.86 -11.51 12.28
N PRO A 286 -23.62 -12.39 13.27
CA PRO A 286 -22.55 -12.22 14.27
C PRO A 286 -21.15 -11.98 13.68
N HIS A 287 -20.79 -12.68 12.60
CA HIS A 287 -19.50 -12.48 11.93
C HIS A 287 -19.36 -11.09 11.30
N GLY A 288 -20.46 -10.49 10.83
CA GLY A 288 -20.48 -9.12 10.34
C GLY A 288 -20.26 -8.10 11.46
N LYS A 289 -20.88 -8.34 12.63
CA LYS A 289 -20.67 -7.54 13.84
C LYS A 289 -19.24 -7.59 14.34
N GLN A 290 -18.64 -8.78 14.37
CA GLN A 290 -17.24 -8.97 14.75
C GLN A 290 -16.29 -8.24 13.79
N ALA A 291 -16.54 -8.32 12.48
CA ALA A 291 -15.74 -7.61 11.49
C ALA A 291 -15.87 -6.08 11.62
N ALA A 292 -17.07 -5.56 11.91
CA ALA A 292 -17.27 -4.13 12.20
C ALA A 292 -16.51 -3.68 13.46
N LEU A 293 -16.54 -4.50 14.53
CA LEU A 293 -15.79 -4.22 15.75
C LEU A 293 -14.27 -4.24 15.50
N ALA A 294 -13.78 -5.22 14.73
CA ALA A 294 -12.37 -5.30 14.35
C ALA A 294 -11.93 -4.04 13.59
N VAL A 295 -12.74 -3.54 12.65
CA VAL A 295 -12.50 -2.27 11.96
C VAL A 295 -12.38 -1.10 12.95
N ALA A 296 -13.30 -0.98 13.91
CA ALA A 296 -13.25 0.10 14.92
C ALA A 296 -12.01 0.02 15.81
N VAL A 297 -11.58 -1.17 16.21
CA VAL A 297 -10.36 -1.37 16.99
C VAL A 297 -9.14 -0.98 16.15
N VAL A 298 -9.01 -1.52 14.94
CA VAL A 298 -7.84 -1.29 14.09
C VAL A 298 -7.74 0.18 13.66
N VAL A 299 -8.85 0.85 13.33
CA VAL A 299 -8.81 2.28 12.96
C VAL A 299 -8.41 3.16 14.14
N SER A 300 -8.82 2.81 15.36
CA SER A 300 -8.43 3.54 16.57
C SER A 300 -6.94 3.37 16.86
N LEU A 301 -6.43 2.14 16.76
CA LEU A 301 -5.00 1.86 16.91
C LEU A 301 -4.18 2.57 15.82
N GLN A 302 -4.68 2.57 14.58
CA GLN A 302 -4.04 3.25 13.46
C GLN A 302 -3.96 4.77 13.66
N ALA A 303 -5.03 5.38 14.18
CA ALA A 303 -5.06 6.80 14.49
C ALA A 303 -4.09 7.15 15.64
N ALA A 304 -4.09 6.37 16.72
CA ALA A 304 -3.16 6.56 17.83
C ALA A 304 -1.69 6.44 17.36
N LEU A 305 -1.40 5.43 16.54
CA LEU A 305 -0.08 5.24 15.94
C LEU A 305 0.30 6.39 15.00
N GLY A 306 -0.65 6.92 14.22
CA GLY A 306 -0.42 8.08 13.36
C GLY A 306 -0.08 9.34 14.14
N VAL A 307 -0.83 9.61 15.22
CA VAL A 307 -0.54 10.71 16.15
C VAL A 307 0.83 10.53 16.81
N TRP A 308 1.18 9.32 17.24
CA TRP A 308 2.49 9.06 17.83
C TRP A 308 3.62 9.25 16.81
N THR A 309 3.47 8.69 15.61
CA THR A 309 4.44 8.86 14.50
C THR A 309 4.69 10.33 14.22
N LEU A 310 3.61 11.12 14.19
CA LEU A 310 3.66 12.55 13.96
C LEU A 310 4.39 13.29 15.09
N VAL A 311 3.97 13.11 16.34
CA VAL A 311 4.52 13.86 17.49
C VAL A 311 5.98 13.49 17.75
N ALA A 312 6.38 12.26 17.42
CA ALA A 312 7.76 11.80 17.52
C ALA A 312 8.66 12.25 16.34
N ALA A 313 8.16 13.10 15.43
CA ALA A 313 8.87 13.57 14.22
C ALA A 313 9.29 12.44 13.26
N VAL A 314 8.35 11.51 13.02
CA VAL A 314 8.45 10.42 12.03
C VAL A 314 9.75 9.59 12.14
N PRO A 315 10.06 8.97 13.30
CA PRO A 315 11.11 7.96 13.35
C PRO A 315 10.78 6.86 12.35
N ILE A 316 11.79 6.37 11.61
CA ILE A 316 11.59 5.41 10.50
C ILE A 316 10.76 4.20 10.95
N SER A 317 11.02 3.66 12.14
CA SER A 317 10.27 2.54 12.71
C SER A 317 8.77 2.84 12.87
N LEU A 318 8.42 4.02 13.37
CA LEU A 318 7.02 4.44 13.52
C LEU A 318 6.37 4.74 12.16
N GLY A 319 7.09 5.37 11.23
CA GLY A 319 6.60 5.61 9.87
C GLY A 319 6.27 4.30 9.14
N VAL A 320 7.18 3.33 9.19
CA VAL A 320 6.98 1.98 8.62
C VAL A 320 5.83 1.25 9.32
N LEU A 321 5.76 1.31 10.66
CA LEU A 321 4.69 0.67 11.42
C LEU A 321 3.32 1.29 11.11
N HIS A 322 3.25 2.62 10.96
CA HIS A 322 2.02 3.31 10.59
C HIS A 322 1.55 2.93 9.19
N GLN A 323 2.47 2.80 8.23
CA GLN A 323 2.15 2.31 6.89
C GLN A 323 1.69 0.84 6.92
N ALA A 324 2.33 -0.01 7.71
CA ALA A 324 1.91 -1.40 7.91
C ALA A 324 0.48 -1.46 8.52
N GLY A 325 0.22 -0.65 9.54
CA GLY A 325 -1.10 -0.54 10.18
C GLY A 325 -2.19 -0.05 9.22
N ALA A 326 -1.87 0.85 8.28
CA ALA A 326 -2.80 1.28 7.23
C ALA A 326 -3.19 0.11 6.31
N ALA A 327 -2.21 -0.72 5.92
CA ALA A 327 -2.49 -1.92 5.13
C ALA A 327 -3.31 -2.96 5.91
N VAL A 328 -3.07 -3.12 7.22
CA VAL A 328 -3.90 -3.97 8.09
C VAL A 328 -5.34 -3.45 8.18
N LEU A 329 -5.53 -2.13 8.35
CA LEU A 329 -6.84 -1.50 8.34
C LEU A 329 -7.57 -1.70 7.00
N LEU A 330 -6.84 -1.60 5.88
CA LEU A 330 -7.39 -1.86 4.55
C LEU A 330 -7.82 -3.33 4.40
N ALA A 331 -7.02 -4.29 4.91
CA ALA A 331 -7.38 -5.70 4.94
C ALA A 331 -8.63 -5.97 5.79
N ALA A 332 -8.69 -5.42 7.00
CA ALA A 332 -9.85 -5.52 7.89
C ALA A 332 -11.12 -4.93 7.24
N SER A 333 -11.00 -3.77 6.59
CA SER A 333 -12.09 -3.12 5.87
C SER A 333 -12.55 -3.94 4.66
N THR A 334 -11.61 -4.57 3.95
CA THR A 334 -11.89 -5.51 2.84
C THR A 334 -12.66 -6.72 3.34
N MET A 335 -12.22 -7.32 4.45
CA MET A 335 -12.89 -8.45 5.09
C MET A 335 -14.29 -8.07 5.55
N PHE A 336 -14.47 -6.90 6.17
CA PHE A 336 -15.79 -6.40 6.56
C PHE A 336 -16.70 -6.25 5.34
N ALA A 337 -16.25 -5.54 4.31
CA ALA A 337 -17.01 -5.34 3.08
C ALA A 337 -17.34 -6.64 2.34
N TRP A 338 -16.46 -7.64 2.42
CA TRP A 338 -16.72 -8.98 1.87
C TRP A 338 -17.75 -9.75 2.70
N ARG A 339 -17.61 -9.74 4.03
CA ARG A 339 -18.48 -10.49 4.97
C ARG A 339 -19.92 -10.01 4.92
N VAL A 340 -20.17 -8.71 4.93
CA VAL A 340 -21.55 -8.17 4.96
C VAL A 340 -22.36 -8.41 3.68
N ARG A 341 -21.74 -8.97 2.63
CA ARG A 341 -22.43 -9.38 1.39
C ARG A 341 -22.81 -10.86 1.38
N ARG A 342 -22.35 -11.63 2.37
CA ARG A 342 -22.43 -13.09 2.41
C ARG A 342 -22.83 -13.53 3.82
N PRO A 343 -24.13 -13.48 4.17
CA PRO A 343 -24.63 -13.87 5.48
C PRO A 343 -24.13 -15.25 5.92
#